data_AF-W9GS72-F1
#
_entry.id   AF-W9GS72-F1
#
_cell.length_a   1.000
_cell.length_b   1.000
_cell.length_c   1.000
_cell.angle_alpha   90.00
_cell.angle_beta   90.00
_cell.angle_gamma   90.00
#
_symmetry.space_group_name_H-M   'P 1'
#
loop_
_entity.id
_entity.type
_entity.pdbx_description
1 polymer ?
#
loop_
_entity_poly.entity_id
_entity_poly.type
_entity_poly.pdbx_seq_one_letter_code
_entity_poly.pdbx_strand_id
1 'polypeptide(L)'
;MTQFQPTDLLTGWTAAPFGITLVVVVAGWYLWQVGLARREGVRWPWWRVALYLGLGVSTLAYAVCGPLAVYRSNLFWIGALQVGMLASLTPVGLALGDPVTLLRRRRQDRQHLLLRLLAGPVARVLMFPAVSTILAVSTMLVVFYTPVFVVTTRSATLQAVLDVVLLVTGLLFVLPLMVDELLPAWATPGIRTLLAFADGLLDAVPGILLMTAGSVVVPTFPGFVGRVGAPDPLLDTHLGGGALLAVAESVGLPVIGAVFAEWIRADAKEAREVDARLDAAPALGAVTTAAAEAGPDRAQPALDTGTGLWWETDPRFGNRFRPPPD
;
A
#
# COMPACT_ATOMS: atom_id res chain seq x y z
N MET A 1 1.39 -18.37 36.21
CA MET A 1 1.14 -17.99 34.81
C MET A 1 1.89 -18.96 33.92
N THR A 2 1.19 -19.56 32.96
CA THR A 2 1.62 -20.67 32.11
C THR A 2 2.74 -20.28 31.15
N GLN A 3 3.66 -21.22 30.86
CA GLN A 3 4.62 -21.08 29.76
C GLN A 3 3.86 -20.84 28.46
N PHE A 4 4.32 -19.91 27.63
CA PHE A 4 3.74 -19.65 26.31
C PHE A 4 3.83 -20.93 25.46
N GLN A 5 2.69 -21.39 24.96
CA GLN A 5 2.57 -22.50 24.02
C GLN A 5 2.06 -21.93 22.67
N PRO A 6 2.45 -22.50 21.51
CA PRO A 6 1.94 -22.05 20.21
C PRO A 6 0.40 -22.07 20.11
N THR A 7 -0.27 -22.98 20.84
CA THR A 7 -1.74 -23.05 20.91
C THR A 7 -2.35 -21.82 21.56
N ASP A 8 -1.60 -21.08 22.38
CA ASP A 8 -2.08 -19.85 23.03
C ASP A 8 -2.35 -18.73 22.03
N LEU A 9 -1.74 -18.78 20.83
CA LEU A 9 -2.06 -17.92 19.69
C LEU A 9 -3.45 -18.18 19.08
N LEU A 10 -4.18 -19.18 19.56
CA LEU A 10 -5.56 -19.44 19.14
C LEU A 10 -6.54 -19.24 20.29
N THR A 11 -6.12 -19.52 21.51
CA THR A 11 -6.99 -19.59 22.70
C THR A 11 -6.91 -18.38 23.60
N GLY A 12 -5.85 -17.56 23.52
CA GLY A 12 -5.69 -16.37 24.35
C GLY A 12 -6.63 -15.25 23.91
N TRP A 13 -7.68 -14.97 24.70
CA TRP A 13 -8.57 -13.83 24.46
C TRP A 13 -8.76 -13.05 25.75
N THR A 14 -8.87 -11.72 25.62
CA THR A 14 -9.10 -10.81 26.73
C THR A 14 -10.25 -9.87 26.40
N ALA A 15 -11.12 -9.64 27.39
CA ALA A 15 -12.22 -8.70 27.27
C ALA A 15 -11.73 -7.27 27.57
N ALA A 16 -10.94 -6.69 26.68
CA ALA A 16 -10.48 -5.31 26.78
C ALA A 16 -11.62 -4.36 26.37
N PRO A 17 -12.21 -3.55 27.29
CA PRO A 17 -13.40 -2.74 26.97
C PRO A 17 -13.16 -1.79 25.79
N PHE A 18 -11.98 -1.18 25.72
CA PHE A 18 -11.59 -0.31 24.61
C PHE A 18 -11.49 -1.09 23.29
N GLY A 19 -10.81 -2.23 23.28
CA GLY A 19 -10.64 -3.06 22.08
C GLY A 19 -11.99 -3.54 21.53
N ILE A 20 -12.88 -4.01 22.41
CA ILE A 20 -14.24 -4.40 22.04
C ILE A 20 -15.01 -3.22 21.46
N THR A 21 -14.93 -2.05 22.12
CA THR A 21 -15.60 -0.84 21.65
C THR A 21 -15.10 -0.45 20.26
N LEU A 22 -13.78 -0.46 20.04
CA LEU A 22 -13.17 -0.12 18.76
C LEU A 22 -13.64 -1.09 17.65
N VAL A 23 -13.61 -2.39 17.90
CA VAL A 23 -14.06 -3.43 16.97
C VAL A 23 -15.55 -3.24 16.63
N VAL A 24 -16.40 -3.06 17.64
CA VAL A 24 -17.86 -2.88 17.46
C VAL A 24 -18.16 -1.59 16.69
N VAL A 25 -17.46 -0.50 16.99
CA VAL A 25 -17.64 0.78 16.29
C VAL A 25 -17.24 0.65 14.82
N VAL A 26 -16.07 0.08 14.53
CA VAL A 26 -15.56 -0.07 13.16
C VAL A 26 -16.48 -1.00 12.35
N ALA A 27 -16.80 -2.18 12.89
CA ALA A 27 -17.68 -3.15 12.22
C ALA A 27 -19.11 -2.64 12.07
N GLY A 28 -19.68 -2.12 13.16
CA GLY A 28 -21.05 -1.64 13.23
C GLY A 28 -21.27 -0.43 12.32
N TRP A 29 -20.34 0.52 12.29
CA TRP A 29 -20.40 1.66 11.39
C TRP A 29 -20.45 1.21 9.93
N TYR A 30 -19.53 0.35 9.49
CA TYR A 30 -19.51 -0.11 8.10
C TYR A 30 -20.76 -0.91 7.71
N LEU A 31 -21.20 -1.84 8.56
CA LEU A 31 -22.42 -2.61 8.32
C LEU A 31 -23.67 -1.71 8.27
N TRP A 32 -23.74 -0.70 9.13
CA TRP A 32 -24.81 0.28 9.11
C TRP A 32 -24.82 1.06 7.79
N GLN A 33 -23.65 1.52 7.34
CA GLN A 33 -23.50 2.21 6.05
C GLN A 33 -23.93 1.34 4.86
N VAL A 34 -23.55 0.05 4.86
CA VAL A 34 -24.00 -0.91 3.84
C VAL A 34 -25.51 -1.12 3.90
N GLY A 35 -26.10 -1.21 5.11
CA GLY A 35 -27.54 -1.33 5.30
C GLY A 35 -28.32 -0.13 4.77
N LEU A 36 -27.83 1.08 5.04
CA LEU A 36 -28.41 2.31 4.51
C LEU A 36 -28.25 2.40 2.98
N ALA A 37 -27.08 2.09 2.44
CA ALA A 37 -26.84 2.05 0.99
C ALA A 37 -27.82 1.09 0.28
N ARG A 38 -28.07 -0.09 0.85
CA ARG A 38 -29.06 -1.04 0.32
C ARG A 38 -30.48 -0.47 0.31
N ARG A 39 -30.87 0.26 1.37
CA ARG A 39 -32.18 0.94 1.43
C ARG A 39 -32.32 2.04 0.38
N GLU A 40 -31.21 2.70 0.03
CA GLU A 40 -31.15 3.69 -1.05
C GLU A 40 -31.07 3.07 -2.45
N GLY A 41 -31.11 1.74 -2.59
CA GLY A 41 -31.03 1.03 -3.86
C GLY A 41 -29.61 0.92 -4.44
N VAL A 42 -28.58 1.27 -3.67
CA VAL A 42 -27.18 1.13 -4.08
C VAL A 42 -26.77 -0.34 -3.94
N ARG A 43 -26.45 -0.98 -5.07
CA ARG A 43 -25.89 -2.34 -5.09
C ARG A 43 -24.43 -2.31 -4.61
N TRP A 44 -24.17 -2.89 -3.43
CA TRP A 44 -22.82 -3.01 -2.88
C TRP A 44 -22.30 -4.46 -2.98
N PRO A 45 -21.08 -4.70 -3.48
CA PRO A 45 -20.54 -6.05 -3.63
C PRO A 45 -20.35 -6.76 -2.28
N TRP A 46 -20.86 -7.99 -2.16
CA TRP A 46 -20.76 -8.76 -0.91
C TRP A 46 -19.31 -9.11 -0.55
N TRP A 47 -18.45 -9.33 -1.55
CA TRP A 47 -17.04 -9.68 -1.34
C TRP A 47 -16.27 -8.55 -0.64
N ARG A 48 -16.63 -7.27 -0.88
CA ARG A 48 -16.06 -6.12 -0.17
C ARG A 48 -16.43 -6.14 1.31
N VAL A 49 -17.66 -6.57 1.63
CA VAL A 49 -18.10 -6.75 3.01
C VAL A 49 -17.36 -7.91 3.67
N ALA A 50 -17.17 -9.01 2.93
CA ALA A 50 -16.42 -10.17 3.42
C ALA A 50 -14.95 -9.83 3.70
N LEU A 51 -14.27 -9.06 2.83
CA LEU A 51 -12.90 -8.62 3.07
C LEU A 51 -12.81 -7.63 4.25
N TYR A 52 -13.73 -6.68 4.34
CA TYR A 52 -13.77 -5.72 5.44
C TYR A 52 -13.90 -6.41 6.79
N LEU A 53 -14.85 -7.33 6.93
CA LEU A 53 -15.08 -8.05 8.18
C LEU A 53 -14.03 -9.13 8.43
N GLY A 54 -13.74 -9.93 7.40
CA GLY A 54 -12.84 -11.08 7.47
C GLY A 54 -11.39 -10.68 7.67
N LEU A 55 -10.87 -9.78 6.83
CA LEU A 55 -9.48 -9.33 6.94
C LEU A 55 -9.36 -8.13 7.89
N GLY A 56 -10.16 -7.09 7.71
CA GLY A 56 -10.02 -5.85 8.50
C GLY A 56 -10.43 -6.02 9.96
N VAL A 57 -11.72 -6.29 10.21
CA VAL A 57 -12.28 -6.37 11.57
C VAL A 57 -11.72 -7.55 12.35
N SER A 58 -11.52 -8.71 11.72
CA SER A 58 -11.00 -9.89 12.43
C SER A 58 -9.53 -9.71 12.84
N THR A 59 -8.67 -9.13 11.98
CA THR A 59 -7.29 -8.83 12.38
C THR A 59 -7.23 -7.74 13.44
N LEU A 60 -8.11 -6.74 13.38
CA LEU A 60 -8.26 -5.75 14.45
C LEU A 60 -8.62 -6.45 15.77
N ALA A 61 -9.66 -7.27 15.80
CA ALA A 61 -10.08 -8.00 17.00
C ALA A 61 -8.98 -8.92 17.54
N TYR A 62 -8.26 -9.61 16.66
CA TYR A 62 -7.12 -10.44 17.02
C TYR A 62 -5.98 -9.63 17.66
N ALA A 63 -5.71 -8.43 17.15
CA ALA A 63 -4.69 -7.53 17.68
C ALA A 63 -5.08 -6.90 19.02
N VAL A 64 -6.32 -6.43 19.20
CA VAL A 64 -6.72 -5.65 20.39
C VAL A 64 -7.43 -6.45 21.49
N CYS A 65 -7.97 -7.63 21.18
CA CYS A 65 -8.68 -8.50 22.12
C CYS A 65 -8.16 -9.95 22.11
N GLY A 66 -7.41 -10.35 21.09
CA GLY A 66 -6.90 -11.70 20.94
C GLY A 66 -5.56 -11.94 21.64
N PRO A 67 -4.81 -12.96 21.20
CA PRO A 67 -3.58 -13.42 21.86
C PRO A 67 -2.49 -12.36 21.86
N LEU A 68 -2.47 -11.51 20.83
CA LEU A 68 -1.51 -10.42 20.71
C LEU A 68 -1.68 -9.44 21.86
N ALA A 69 -2.92 -9.04 22.17
CA ALA A 69 -3.21 -8.19 23.31
C ALA A 69 -2.87 -8.85 24.65
N VAL A 70 -3.00 -10.17 24.78
CA VAL A 70 -2.70 -10.92 26.00
C VAL A 70 -1.18 -10.99 26.25
N TYR A 71 -0.40 -11.28 25.21
CA TYR A 71 1.02 -11.61 25.36
C TYR A 71 1.99 -10.49 24.94
N ARG A 72 1.52 -9.35 24.42
CA ARG A 72 2.38 -8.20 24.03
C ARG A 72 3.31 -7.68 25.12
N SER A 73 2.94 -7.83 26.39
CA SER A 73 3.73 -7.37 27.54
C SER A 73 4.70 -8.45 28.07
N ASN A 74 4.60 -9.66 27.52
CA ASN A 74 5.37 -10.83 27.93
C ASN A 74 6.46 -11.16 26.93
N LEU A 75 6.13 -11.09 25.64
CA LEU A 75 7.01 -11.43 24.53
C LEU A 75 7.09 -10.22 23.59
N PHE A 76 8.30 -9.70 23.41
CA PHE A 76 8.50 -8.49 22.62
C PHE A 76 8.10 -8.71 21.16
N TRP A 77 8.42 -9.87 20.58
CA TRP A 77 8.05 -10.21 19.21
C TRP A 77 6.54 -10.23 18.99
N ILE A 78 5.72 -10.62 19.99
CA ILE A 78 4.26 -10.58 19.90
C ILE A 78 3.75 -9.14 19.90
N GLY A 79 4.33 -8.29 20.74
CA GLY A 79 4.01 -6.86 20.73
C GLY A 79 4.40 -6.20 19.41
N ALA A 80 5.55 -6.57 18.84
CA ALA A 80 5.98 -6.11 17.53
C ALA A 80 5.03 -6.58 16.42
N LEU A 81 4.60 -7.84 16.45
CA LEU A 81 3.60 -8.39 15.54
C LEU A 81 2.27 -7.61 15.63
N GLN A 82 1.81 -7.29 16.84
CA GLN A 82 0.60 -6.48 17.05
C GLN A 82 0.74 -5.09 16.43
N VAL A 83 1.87 -4.42 16.67
CA VAL A 83 2.15 -3.09 16.12
C VAL A 83 2.14 -3.14 14.59
N GLY A 84 2.81 -4.12 13.99
CA GLY A 84 2.79 -4.34 12.54
C GLY A 84 1.39 -4.59 12.00
N MET A 85 0.62 -5.50 12.63
CA MET A 85 -0.74 -5.82 12.19
C MET A 85 -1.66 -4.60 12.18
N LEU A 86 -1.63 -3.78 13.24
CA LEU A 86 -2.45 -2.57 13.34
C LEU A 86 -2.02 -1.47 12.36
N ALA A 87 -0.73 -1.41 12.01
CA ALA A 87 -0.20 -0.38 11.12
C ALA A 87 -0.28 -0.72 9.63
N SER A 88 -0.41 -2.00 9.25
CA SER A 88 -0.48 -2.39 7.83
C SER A 88 -1.66 -3.31 7.52
N LEU A 89 -1.67 -4.54 8.04
CA LEU A 89 -2.62 -5.58 7.64
C LEU A 89 -4.08 -5.21 7.92
N THR A 90 -4.37 -4.71 9.13
CA THR A 90 -5.70 -4.28 9.53
C THR A 90 -6.21 -3.12 8.66
N PRO A 91 -5.47 -2.00 8.51
CA PRO A 91 -5.84 -0.93 7.58
C PRO A 91 -6.15 -1.40 6.16
N VAL A 92 -5.36 -2.31 5.59
CA VAL A 92 -5.61 -2.88 4.26
C VAL A 92 -6.93 -3.61 4.21
N GLY A 93 -7.19 -4.50 5.17
CA GLY A 93 -8.48 -5.20 5.24
C GLY A 93 -9.66 -4.25 5.33
N LEU A 94 -9.54 -3.18 6.11
CA LEU A 94 -10.58 -2.14 6.21
C LEU A 94 -10.71 -1.32 4.92
N ALA A 95 -9.61 -1.01 4.23
CA ALA A 95 -9.62 -0.24 3.00
C ALA A 95 -10.19 -1.04 1.81
N LEU A 96 -10.01 -2.36 1.76
CA LEU A 96 -10.59 -3.24 0.72
C LEU A 96 -12.13 -3.24 0.72
N GLY A 97 -12.73 -2.94 1.87
CA GLY A 97 -14.16 -2.66 1.98
C GLY A 97 -14.62 -1.41 1.23
N ASP A 98 -13.70 -0.56 0.80
CA ASP A 98 -13.94 0.70 0.08
C ASP A 98 -15.02 1.59 0.72
N PRO A 99 -14.85 1.93 2.02
CA PRO A 99 -15.84 2.71 2.77
C PRO A 99 -16.02 4.13 2.20
N VAL A 100 -15.00 4.67 1.54
CA VAL A 100 -15.04 6.02 0.94
C VAL A 100 -15.98 6.03 -0.27
N THR A 101 -15.86 5.06 -1.19
CA THR A 101 -16.76 4.96 -2.34
C THR A 101 -18.17 4.60 -1.92
N LEU A 102 -18.33 3.76 -0.89
CA LEU A 102 -19.64 3.45 -0.31
C LEU A 102 -20.37 4.74 0.10
N LEU A 103 -19.71 5.62 0.86
CA LEU A 103 -20.27 6.91 1.27
C LEU A 103 -20.58 7.83 0.07
N ARG A 104 -19.68 7.91 -0.92
CA ARG A 104 -19.88 8.75 -2.12
C ARG A 104 -21.07 8.33 -2.98
N ARG A 105 -21.38 7.02 -3.02
CA ARG A 105 -22.51 6.48 -3.77
C ARG A 105 -23.85 6.69 -3.06
N ARG A 106 -23.86 6.94 -1.75
CA ARG A 106 -25.06 7.30 -1.01
C ARG A 106 -25.49 8.72 -1.32
N ARG A 107 -26.81 8.95 -1.46
CA ARG A 107 -27.36 10.25 -1.89
C ARG A 107 -27.27 11.31 -0.80
N GLN A 108 -27.56 10.94 0.46
CA GLN A 108 -27.57 11.86 1.60
C GLN A 108 -26.17 12.13 2.18
N ASP A 109 -25.20 11.25 1.93
CA ASP A 109 -23.88 11.31 2.56
C ASP A 109 -22.79 11.96 1.73
N ARG A 110 -23.12 12.61 0.61
CA ARG A 110 -22.14 13.45 -0.12
C ARG A 110 -21.59 14.60 0.72
N GLN A 111 -22.32 15.01 1.77
CA GLN A 111 -21.89 16.02 2.74
C GLN A 111 -21.33 15.43 4.04
N HIS A 112 -21.13 14.11 4.10
CA HIS A 112 -20.67 13.43 5.30
C HIS A 112 -19.33 14.00 5.79
N LEU A 113 -19.19 14.19 7.10
CA LEU A 113 -18.01 14.81 7.72
C LEU A 113 -16.72 14.12 7.28
N LEU A 114 -16.70 12.78 7.22
CA LEU A 114 -15.54 12.01 6.77
C LEU A 114 -15.11 12.35 5.34
N LEU A 115 -16.05 12.53 4.40
CA LEU A 115 -15.71 12.92 3.02
C LEU A 115 -15.15 14.34 2.98
N ARG A 116 -15.70 15.25 3.80
CA ARG A 116 -15.19 16.62 3.92
C ARG A 116 -13.77 16.65 4.52
N LEU A 117 -13.51 15.82 5.52
CA LEU A 117 -12.19 15.67 6.12
C LEU A 117 -11.18 15.13 5.10
N LEU A 118 -11.54 14.07 4.36
CA LEU A 118 -10.70 13.50 3.29
C LEU A 118 -10.45 14.46 2.13
N ALA A 119 -11.40 15.34 1.81
CA ALA A 119 -11.24 16.37 0.79
C ALA A 119 -10.42 17.59 1.27
N GLY A 120 -10.15 17.69 2.58
CA GLY A 120 -9.46 18.83 3.18
C GLY A 120 -7.98 18.90 2.81
N PRO A 121 -7.35 20.09 2.95
CA PRO A 121 -5.93 20.28 2.60
C PRO A 121 -5.00 19.43 3.48
N VAL A 122 -5.34 19.26 4.76
CA VAL A 122 -4.58 18.43 5.70
C VAL A 122 -4.57 16.97 5.27
N ALA A 123 -5.74 16.41 4.91
CA ALA A 123 -5.82 15.05 4.41
C ALA A 123 -5.02 14.89 3.13
N ARG A 124 -5.09 15.84 2.18
CA ARG A 124 -4.30 15.80 0.94
C ARG A 124 -2.79 15.79 1.19
N VAL A 125 -2.30 16.53 2.19
CA VAL A 125 -0.88 16.52 2.56
C VAL A 125 -0.51 15.19 3.23
N LEU A 126 -1.30 14.73 4.21
CA LEU A 126 -1.03 13.50 4.94
C LEU A 126 -1.13 12.25 4.06
N MET A 127 -1.99 12.29 3.06
CA MET A 127 -2.22 11.22 2.07
C MET A 127 -1.28 11.32 0.86
N PHE A 128 -0.38 12.32 0.82
CA PHE A 128 0.65 12.35 -0.20
C PHE A 128 1.61 11.18 0.04
N PRO A 129 1.90 10.33 -0.95
CA PRO A 129 2.62 9.06 -0.75
C PRO A 129 3.90 9.22 0.10
N ALA A 130 4.77 10.16 -0.25
CA ALA A 130 6.01 10.36 0.52
C ALA A 130 5.76 10.78 1.98
N VAL A 131 4.72 11.59 2.23
CA VAL A 131 4.37 12.03 3.59
C VAL A 131 3.79 10.88 4.40
N SER A 132 2.86 10.10 3.82
CA SER A 132 2.29 8.94 4.50
C SER A 132 3.34 7.88 4.81
N THR A 133 4.27 7.61 3.88
CA THR A 133 5.38 6.67 4.09
C THR A 133 6.31 7.15 5.20
N ILE A 134 6.77 8.41 5.14
CA ILE A 134 7.62 8.99 6.19
C ILE A 134 6.91 8.94 7.54
N LEU A 135 5.62 9.25 7.58
CA LEU A 135 4.82 9.20 8.80
C LEU A 135 4.73 7.77 9.35
N ALA A 136 4.48 6.77 8.50
CA ALA A 136 4.41 5.37 8.90
C ALA A 136 5.75 4.86 9.47
N VAL A 137 6.85 5.07 8.74
CA VAL A 137 8.19 4.67 9.18
C VAL A 137 8.57 5.40 10.46
N SER A 138 8.35 6.72 10.53
CA SER A 138 8.66 7.50 11.74
C SER A 138 7.84 7.04 12.94
N THR A 139 6.55 6.70 12.74
CA THR A 139 5.70 6.16 13.81
C THR A 139 6.27 4.87 14.35
N MET A 140 6.67 3.93 13.48
CA MET A 140 7.31 2.68 13.89
C MET A 140 8.62 2.91 14.66
N LEU A 141 9.49 3.78 14.12
CA LEU A 141 10.76 4.11 14.78
C LEU A 141 10.52 4.74 16.15
N VAL A 142 9.58 5.67 16.27
CA VAL A 142 9.22 6.28 17.56
C VAL A 142 8.71 5.20 18.53
N VAL A 143 7.86 4.28 18.09
CA VAL A 143 7.35 3.21 18.97
C VAL A 143 8.48 2.37 19.57
N PHE A 144 9.43 1.92 18.76
CA PHE A 144 10.47 0.97 19.22
C PHE A 144 11.75 1.61 19.75
N TYR A 145 12.18 2.75 19.22
CA TYR A 145 13.43 3.41 19.60
C TYR A 145 13.24 4.49 20.68
N THR A 146 12.02 4.68 21.16
CA THR A 146 11.73 5.56 22.30
C THR A 146 10.99 4.79 23.40
N PRO A 147 10.78 5.37 24.60
CA PRO A 147 10.05 4.70 25.67
C PRO A 147 8.57 4.42 25.39
N VAL A 148 8.02 4.88 24.26
CA VAL A 148 6.60 4.77 23.92
C VAL A 148 6.09 3.34 24.08
N PHE A 149 6.74 2.35 23.46
CA PHE A 149 6.28 0.96 23.55
C PHE A 149 6.24 0.47 25.01
N VAL A 150 7.31 0.69 25.79
CA VAL A 150 7.37 0.29 27.20
C VAL A 150 6.28 0.95 28.04
N VAL A 151 6.06 2.25 27.86
CA VAL A 151 5.05 2.99 28.62
C VAL A 151 3.64 2.46 28.30
N THR A 152 3.36 2.08 27.05
CA THR A 152 2.05 1.52 26.69
C THR A 152 1.77 0.17 27.34
N THR A 153 2.79 -0.66 27.60
CA THR A 153 2.59 -1.94 28.32
C THR A 153 2.13 -1.76 29.76
N ARG A 154 2.30 -0.55 30.33
CA ARG A 154 1.97 -0.23 31.73
C ARG A 154 0.66 0.54 31.87
N SER A 155 0.06 1.01 30.78
CA SER A 155 -1.15 1.83 30.80
C SER A 155 -2.10 1.46 29.67
N ALA A 156 -3.27 0.94 30.03
CA ALA A 156 -4.32 0.57 29.08
C ALA A 156 -4.78 1.77 28.23
N THR A 157 -4.79 2.98 28.79
CA THR A 157 -5.14 4.20 28.06
C THR A 157 -4.09 4.56 27.01
N LEU A 158 -2.80 4.49 27.35
CA LEU A 158 -1.73 4.79 26.39
C LEU A 158 -1.62 3.70 25.33
N GLN A 159 -1.89 2.45 25.69
CA GLN A 159 -2.08 1.37 24.71
C GLN A 159 -3.22 1.68 23.74
N ALA A 160 -4.40 2.05 24.24
CA ALA A 160 -5.55 2.40 23.41
C ALA A 160 -5.23 3.55 22.44
N VAL A 161 -4.52 4.58 22.92
CA VAL A 161 -4.05 5.70 22.08
C VAL A 161 -3.10 5.20 20.99
N LEU A 162 -2.13 4.36 21.35
CA LEU A 162 -1.19 3.79 20.38
C LEU A 162 -1.93 2.95 19.33
N ASP A 163 -2.85 2.07 19.74
CA ASP A 163 -3.60 1.22 18.81
C ASP A 163 -4.38 2.07 17.79
N VAL A 164 -4.97 3.20 18.21
CA VAL A 164 -5.64 4.16 17.31
C VAL A 164 -4.64 4.89 16.41
N VAL A 165 -3.52 5.37 16.95
CA VAL A 165 -2.48 6.06 16.17
C VAL A 165 -1.96 5.14 15.06
N LEU A 166 -1.67 3.87 15.39
CA LEU A 166 -1.21 2.88 14.42
C LEU A 166 -2.26 2.64 13.33
N LEU A 167 -3.52 2.44 13.72
CA LEU A 167 -4.62 2.23 12.78
C LEU A 167 -4.83 3.43 11.86
N VAL A 168 -4.79 4.65 12.41
CA VAL A 168 -4.95 5.89 11.63
C VAL A 168 -3.77 6.10 10.69
N THR A 169 -2.54 5.93 11.17
CA THR A 169 -1.34 6.04 10.33
C THR A 169 -1.38 5.04 9.18
N GLY A 170 -1.76 3.78 9.46
CA GLY A 170 -1.93 2.77 8.43
C GLY A 170 -3.06 3.08 7.45
N LEU A 171 -4.18 3.66 7.89
CA LEU A 171 -5.26 4.09 6.99
C LEU A 171 -4.83 5.28 6.11
N LEU A 172 -4.09 6.24 6.67
CA LEU A 172 -3.52 7.36 5.91
C LEU A 172 -2.54 6.86 4.84
N PHE A 173 -1.85 5.76 5.12
CA PHE A 173 -0.95 5.09 4.22
C PHE A 173 -1.66 4.31 3.11
N VAL A 174 -2.69 3.51 3.43
CA VAL A 174 -3.35 2.63 2.46
C VAL A 174 -4.39 3.34 1.59
N LEU A 175 -5.15 4.29 2.15
CA LEU A 175 -6.25 4.95 1.43
C LEU A 175 -5.82 5.61 0.10
N PRO A 176 -4.67 6.30 0.01
CA PRO A 176 -4.21 6.91 -1.24
C PRO A 176 -3.91 5.88 -2.33
N LEU A 177 -3.42 4.69 -1.96
CA LEU A 177 -3.14 3.60 -2.89
C LEU A 177 -4.42 2.96 -3.43
N MET A 178 -5.48 2.91 -2.62
CA MET A 178 -6.75 2.27 -2.99
C MET A 178 -7.72 3.21 -3.71
N VAL A 179 -7.61 4.52 -3.51
CA VAL A 179 -8.48 5.51 -4.16
C VAL A 179 -7.67 6.24 -5.22
N ASP A 180 -7.82 5.80 -6.48
CA ASP A 180 -7.13 6.38 -7.65
C ASP A 180 -7.20 7.91 -7.74
N GLU A 181 -8.29 8.51 -7.25
CA GLU A 181 -8.51 9.96 -7.25
C GLU A 181 -7.71 10.73 -6.18
N LEU A 182 -7.10 10.05 -5.21
CA LEU A 182 -6.26 10.67 -4.18
C LEU A 182 -4.81 10.78 -4.61
N LEU A 183 -4.38 10.00 -5.60
CA LEU A 183 -3.06 10.14 -6.20
C LEU A 183 -3.02 11.39 -7.10
N PRO A 184 -1.92 12.18 -7.08
CA PRO A 184 -1.81 13.35 -7.92
C PRO A 184 -1.97 12.99 -9.41
N ALA A 185 -2.73 13.81 -10.15
CA ALA A 185 -3.03 13.55 -11.57
C ALA A 185 -1.79 13.47 -12.49
N TRP A 186 -0.64 13.97 -12.04
CA TRP A 186 0.64 13.89 -12.75
C TRP A 186 1.37 12.55 -12.55
N ALA A 187 0.97 11.72 -11.59
CA ALA A 187 1.62 10.45 -11.31
C ALA A 187 1.24 9.44 -12.40
N THR A 188 2.07 9.38 -13.45
CA THR A 188 1.99 8.38 -14.51
C THR A 188 2.11 6.96 -13.92
N PRO A 189 1.64 5.92 -14.63
CA PRO A 189 1.75 4.54 -14.14
C PRO A 189 3.17 4.17 -13.68
N GLY A 190 4.22 4.56 -14.43
CA GLY A 190 5.61 4.33 -14.03
C GLY A 190 6.02 5.04 -12.73
N ILE A 191 5.57 6.28 -12.51
CA ILE A 191 5.81 7.00 -11.25
C ILE A 191 5.11 6.31 -10.09
N ARG A 192 3.88 5.82 -10.28
CA ARG A 192 3.14 5.06 -9.24
C ARG A 192 3.88 3.78 -8.88
N THR A 193 4.40 3.05 -9.86
CA THR A 193 5.23 1.86 -9.64
C THR A 193 6.51 2.19 -8.88
N LEU A 194 7.21 3.27 -9.25
CA LEU A 194 8.42 3.71 -8.56
C LEU A 194 8.12 4.10 -7.10
N LEU A 195 7.02 4.83 -6.86
CA LEU A 195 6.58 5.19 -5.52
C LEU A 195 6.26 3.94 -4.70
N ALA A 196 5.49 2.98 -5.24
CA ALA A 196 5.17 1.73 -4.56
C ALA A 196 6.42 0.89 -4.24
N PHE A 197 7.41 0.88 -5.14
CA PHE A 197 8.68 0.19 -4.91
C PHE A 197 9.52 0.88 -3.82
N ALA A 198 9.65 2.21 -3.87
CA ALA A 198 10.35 2.97 -2.86
C ALA A 198 9.68 2.82 -1.49
N ASP A 199 8.36 2.75 -1.48
CA ASP A 199 7.54 2.55 -0.30
C ASP A 199 7.78 1.19 0.36
N GLY A 200 7.77 0.11 -0.44
CA GLY A 200 8.13 -1.24 0.02
C GLY A 200 9.59 -1.40 0.45
N LEU A 201 10.48 -0.46 0.09
CA LEU A 201 11.84 -0.44 0.65
C LEU A 201 11.88 0.27 2.00
N LEU A 202 11.09 1.34 2.14
CA LEU A 202 11.05 2.17 3.35
C LEU A 202 10.28 1.49 4.49
N ASP A 203 9.20 0.78 4.20
CA ASP A 203 8.41 0.06 5.22
C ASP A 203 9.17 -1.12 5.86
N ALA A 204 10.15 -1.69 5.16
CA ALA A 204 11.05 -2.73 5.66
C ALA A 204 12.06 -2.19 6.70
N VAL A 205 12.36 -0.88 6.69
CA VAL A 205 13.42 -0.27 7.51
C VAL A 205 13.25 -0.54 9.01
N PRO A 206 12.08 -0.29 9.65
CA PRO A 206 11.91 -0.54 11.07
C PRO A 206 12.12 -2.02 11.46
N GLY A 207 11.66 -2.95 10.63
CA GLY A 207 11.83 -4.38 10.84
C GLY A 207 13.31 -4.80 10.74
N ILE A 208 14.00 -4.34 9.69
CA ILE A 208 15.42 -4.62 9.46
C ILE A 208 16.29 -4.06 10.59
N LEU A 209 16.05 -2.82 11.02
CA LEU A 209 16.82 -2.19 12.09
C LEU A 209 16.71 -2.97 13.42
N LEU A 210 15.53 -3.52 13.71
CA LEU A 210 15.30 -4.32 14.90
C LEU A 210 15.89 -5.73 14.76
N MET A 211 15.79 -6.33 13.56
CA MET A 211 16.37 -7.64 13.23
C MET A 211 17.90 -7.64 13.22
N THR A 212 18.52 -6.50 12.89
CA THR A 212 19.98 -6.33 12.81
C THR A 212 20.56 -5.63 14.03
N ALA A 213 19.74 -5.36 15.07
CA ALA A 213 20.19 -4.67 16.26
C ALA A 213 21.31 -5.45 16.97
N GLY A 214 22.45 -4.80 17.21
CA GLY A 214 23.59 -5.39 17.94
C GLY A 214 23.40 -5.46 19.45
N SER A 215 22.33 -4.86 19.98
CA SER A 215 21.96 -4.88 21.40
C SER A 215 20.45 -4.79 21.56
N VAL A 216 19.97 -5.10 22.78
CA VAL A 216 18.54 -5.04 23.10
C VAL A 216 18.05 -3.59 22.98
N VAL A 217 17.20 -3.31 21.99
CA VAL A 217 16.69 -1.96 21.68
C VAL A 217 15.80 -1.43 22.81
N VAL A 218 15.06 -2.33 23.48
CA VAL A 218 14.11 -1.98 24.54
C VAL A 218 14.48 -2.70 25.86
N PRO A 219 15.59 -2.32 26.51
CA PRO A 219 16.13 -3.07 27.66
C PRO A 219 15.21 -3.04 28.89
N THR A 220 14.31 -2.06 28.97
CA THR A 220 13.36 -1.87 30.08
C THR A 220 12.00 -2.55 29.83
N PHE A 221 11.87 -3.34 28.77
CA PHE A 221 10.65 -4.09 28.48
C PHE A 221 10.32 -5.07 29.63
N PRO A 222 9.09 -5.07 30.17
CA PRO A 222 8.72 -5.92 31.31
C PRO A 222 8.91 -7.43 31.07
N GLY A 223 8.88 -7.87 29.80
CA GLY A 223 9.11 -9.26 29.42
C GLY A 223 10.49 -9.79 29.78
N PHE A 224 11.52 -8.93 29.79
CA PHE A 224 12.92 -9.34 29.88
C PHE A 224 13.45 -9.51 31.32
N VAL A 225 12.71 -9.06 32.33
CA VAL A 225 13.21 -9.07 33.72
C VAL A 225 12.71 -10.30 34.49
N GLY A 226 13.64 -11.01 35.15
CA GLY A 226 13.35 -11.88 36.29
C GLY A 226 12.63 -13.20 36.01
N ARG A 227 12.56 -13.66 34.75
CA ARG A 227 11.89 -14.91 34.39
C ARG A 227 12.88 -16.05 34.15
N VAL A 228 12.84 -17.06 35.01
CA VAL A 228 13.50 -18.35 34.78
C VAL A 228 12.89 -18.98 33.52
N GLY A 229 13.70 -19.16 32.47
CA GLY A 229 13.26 -19.68 31.17
C GLY A 229 12.66 -18.65 30.21
N ALA A 230 12.86 -17.34 30.42
CA ALA A 230 12.54 -16.34 29.41
C ALA A 230 13.42 -16.53 28.15
N PRO A 231 12.89 -16.23 26.94
CA PRO A 231 13.70 -16.13 25.74
C PRO A 231 14.83 -15.12 25.93
N ASP A 232 15.95 -15.36 25.27
CA ASP A 232 17.03 -14.37 25.18
C ASP A 232 16.47 -13.03 24.68
N PRO A 233 16.59 -11.92 25.45
CA PRO A 233 16.06 -10.62 25.05
C PRO A 233 16.55 -10.12 23.69
N LEU A 234 17.79 -10.46 23.31
CA LEU A 234 18.33 -10.08 22.01
C LEU A 234 17.65 -10.87 20.89
N LEU A 235 17.50 -12.18 21.07
CA LEU A 235 16.77 -13.03 20.13
C LEU A 235 15.30 -12.60 19.99
N ASP A 236 14.62 -12.27 21.10
CA ASP A 236 13.24 -11.78 21.07
C ASP A 236 13.13 -10.45 20.31
N THR A 237 14.14 -9.58 20.46
CA THR A 237 14.27 -8.34 19.66
C THR A 237 14.37 -8.66 18.16
N HIS A 238 15.25 -9.59 17.77
CA HIS A 238 15.43 -9.98 16.38
C HIS A 238 14.16 -10.60 15.78
N LEU A 239 13.49 -11.47 16.54
CA LEU A 239 12.20 -12.05 16.16
C LEU A 239 11.12 -10.97 16.01
N GLY A 240 11.12 -9.94 16.85
CA GLY A 240 10.23 -8.78 16.70
C GLY A 240 10.48 -8.02 15.39
N GLY A 241 11.74 -7.84 15.00
CA GLY A 241 12.09 -7.25 13.70
C GLY A 241 11.60 -8.08 12.53
N GLY A 242 11.81 -9.40 12.60
CA GLY A 242 11.31 -10.35 11.61
C GLY A 242 9.78 -10.39 11.55
N ALA A 243 9.08 -10.27 12.67
CA ALA A 243 7.62 -10.23 12.73
C ALA A 243 7.05 -8.97 12.07
N LEU A 244 7.64 -7.80 12.32
CA LEU A 244 7.27 -6.55 11.64
C LEU A 244 7.45 -6.68 10.13
N LEU A 245 8.61 -7.18 9.70
CA LEU A 245 8.92 -7.38 8.29
C LEU A 245 7.93 -8.36 7.65
N ALA A 246 7.68 -9.52 8.27
CA ALA A 246 6.75 -10.52 7.75
C ALA A 246 5.33 -9.96 7.56
N VAL A 247 4.86 -9.13 8.49
CA VAL A 247 3.54 -8.50 8.37
C VAL A 247 3.53 -7.43 7.28
N ALA A 248 4.56 -6.60 7.18
CA ALA A 248 4.70 -5.62 6.10
C ALA A 248 4.71 -6.31 4.72
N GLU A 249 5.57 -7.31 4.53
CA GLU A 249 5.72 -8.03 3.25
C GLU A 249 4.48 -8.86 2.88
N SER A 250 3.71 -9.34 3.87
CA SER A 250 2.42 -10.02 3.61
C SER A 250 1.41 -9.12 2.90
N VAL A 251 1.59 -7.80 3.01
CA VAL A 251 0.80 -6.76 2.33
C VAL A 251 1.54 -6.22 1.12
N GLY A 252 2.82 -5.86 1.28
CA GLY A 252 3.64 -5.21 0.26
C GLY A 252 3.83 -6.07 -0.99
N LEU A 253 4.20 -7.35 -0.84
CA LEU A 253 4.48 -8.22 -1.98
C LEU A 253 3.25 -8.43 -2.88
N PRO A 254 2.04 -8.73 -2.36
CA PRO A 254 0.83 -8.76 -3.20
C PRO A 254 0.54 -7.45 -3.93
N VAL A 255 0.75 -6.30 -3.27
CA VAL A 255 0.50 -4.98 -3.87
C VAL A 255 1.50 -4.72 -4.99
N ILE A 256 2.80 -4.92 -4.75
CA ILE A 256 3.84 -4.77 -5.78
C ILE A 256 3.56 -5.71 -6.96
N GLY A 257 3.17 -6.97 -6.68
CA GLY A 257 2.78 -7.93 -7.72
C GLY A 257 1.59 -7.46 -8.55
N ALA A 258 0.59 -6.85 -7.92
CA ALA A 258 -0.58 -6.28 -8.62
C ALA A 258 -0.19 -5.09 -9.50
N VAL A 259 0.58 -4.13 -8.97
CA VAL A 259 1.05 -2.96 -9.74
C VAL A 259 1.93 -3.38 -10.91
N PHE A 260 2.81 -4.35 -10.70
CA PHE A 260 3.66 -4.88 -11.77
C PHE A 260 2.84 -5.57 -12.86
N ALA A 261 1.81 -6.35 -12.50
CA ALA A 261 0.90 -6.94 -13.46
C ALA A 261 0.07 -5.89 -14.22
N GLU A 262 -0.34 -4.80 -13.56
CA GLU A 262 -1.00 -3.66 -14.21
C GLU A 262 -0.08 -2.97 -15.19
N TRP A 263 1.19 -2.74 -14.82
CA TRP A 263 2.18 -2.14 -15.71
C TRP A 263 2.41 -3.00 -16.96
N ILE A 264 2.59 -4.33 -16.81
CA ILE A 264 2.72 -5.25 -17.95
C ILE A 264 1.51 -5.18 -18.88
N ARG A 265 0.29 -5.10 -18.31
CA ARG A 265 -0.95 -4.99 -19.11
C ARG A 265 -1.06 -3.65 -19.82
N ALA A 266 -0.63 -2.57 -19.18
CA ALA A 266 -0.62 -1.23 -19.76
C ALA A 266 0.38 -1.15 -20.93
N ASP A 267 1.61 -1.63 -20.73
CA ASP A 267 2.63 -1.71 -21.79
C ASP A 267 2.16 -2.57 -22.96
N ALA A 268 1.56 -3.73 -22.69
CA ALA A 268 1.03 -4.60 -23.75
C ALA A 268 -0.10 -3.94 -24.56
N LYS A 269 -0.89 -3.06 -23.93
CA LYS A 269 -1.93 -2.29 -24.62
C LYS A 269 -1.32 -1.18 -25.47
N GLU A 270 -0.36 -0.43 -24.92
CA GLU A 270 0.35 0.62 -25.63
C GLU A 270 1.09 0.07 -26.85
N ALA A 271 1.79 -1.06 -26.71
CA ALA A 271 2.45 -1.74 -27.82
C ALA A 271 1.48 -2.09 -28.95
N ARG A 272 0.30 -2.65 -28.63
CA ARG A 272 -0.74 -2.96 -29.64
C ARG A 272 -1.28 -1.71 -30.33
N GLU A 273 -1.43 -0.60 -29.60
CA GLU A 273 -1.86 0.67 -30.18
C GLU A 273 -0.80 1.27 -31.11
N VAL A 274 0.48 1.13 -30.76
CA VAL A 274 1.61 1.53 -31.60
C VAL A 274 1.68 0.67 -32.86
N ASP A 275 1.60 -0.65 -32.72
CA ASP A 275 1.59 -1.59 -33.86
C ASP A 275 0.42 -1.29 -34.80
N ALA A 276 -0.79 -1.10 -34.28
CA ALA A 276 -1.95 -0.76 -35.10
C ALA A 276 -1.80 0.59 -35.83
N ARG A 277 -1.12 1.57 -35.23
CA ARG A 277 -0.81 2.86 -35.88
C ARG A 277 0.25 2.69 -36.97
N LEU A 278 1.25 1.83 -36.76
CA LEU A 278 2.28 1.53 -37.74
C LEU A 278 1.72 0.73 -38.93
N ASP A 279 0.83 -0.23 -38.69
CA ASP A 279 0.14 -0.99 -39.72
C ASP A 279 -0.84 -0.13 -40.54
N ALA A 280 -1.47 0.87 -39.90
CA ALA A 280 -2.36 1.83 -40.56
C ALA A 280 -1.62 2.97 -41.29
N ALA A 281 -0.34 3.19 -40.98
CA ALA A 281 0.48 4.12 -41.75
C ALA A 281 0.72 3.52 -43.14
N PRO A 282 0.42 4.24 -44.23
CA PRO A 282 0.63 3.70 -45.57
C PRO A 282 2.09 3.27 -45.71
N ALA A 283 2.29 1.97 -45.97
CA ALA A 283 3.60 1.40 -46.17
C ALA A 283 4.32 2.19 -47.27
N LEU A 284 5.33 2.98 -46.89
CA LEU A 284 6.26 3.61 -47.81
C LEU A 284 6.99 2.57 -48.71
N GLY A 285 6.83 1.27 -48.41
CA GLY A 285 7.29 0.14 -49.24
C GLY A 285 6.30 -0.41 -50.28
N ALA A 286 5.04 0.05 -50.35
CA ALA A 286 4.12 -0.38 -51.42
C ALA A 286 4.35 0.37 -52.74
N VAL A 287 5.10 1.47 -52.71
CA VAL A 287 5.47 2.24 -53.91
C VAL A 287 6.59 1.53 -54.70
N THR A 288 7.41 0.69 -54.05
CA THR A 288 8.52 -0.02 -54.73
C THR A 288 8.08 -1.27 -55.49
N THR A 289 7.04 -1.98 -55.04
CA THR A 289 6.51 -3.16 -55.77
C THR A 289 5.69 -2.76 -56.99
N ALA A 290 4.90 -1.68 -56.92
CA ALA A 290 4.17 -1.16 -58.08
C ALA A 290 5.09 -0.55 -59.16
N ALA A 291 6.28 -0.06 -58.77
CA ALA A 291 7.28 0.46 -59.71
C ALA A 291 8.07 -0.64 -60.43
N ALA A 292 8.09 -1.87 -59.92
CA ALA A 292 8.81 -3.00 -60.54
C ALA A 292 8.00 -3.70 -61.65
N GLU A 293 6.68 -3.51 -61.70
CA GLU A 293 5.81 -4.09 -62.74
C GLU A 293 5.56 -3.16 -63.95
N ALA A 294 6.02 -1.91 -63.89
CA ALA A 294 5.93 -0.97 -65.00
C ALA A 294 7.18 -1.07 -65.90
N GLY A 295 6.99 -1.63 -67.10
CA GLY A 295 8.04 -1.79 -68.12
C GLY A 295 8.78 -0.49 -68.50
N PRO A 296 9.91 -0.61 -69.23
CA PRO A 296 11.03 0.34 -69.20
C PRO A 296 10.83 1.69 -69.92
N ASP A 297 9.60 2.11 -70.21
CA ASP A 297 9.37 3.20 -71.19
C ASP A 297 8.49 4.36 -70.70
N ARG A 298 8.67 4.79 -69.45
CA ARG A 298 8.22 6.12 -69.01
C ARG A 298 9.32 6.82 -68.23
N ALA A 299 9.62 8.04 -68.68
CA ALA A 299 10.53 8.97 -68.01
C ALA A 299 10.27 8.98 -66.50
N GLN A 300 11.29 8.58 -65.75
CA GLN A 300 11.28 8.59 -64.30
C GLN A 300 11.10 10.04 -63.82
N PRO A 301 10.05 10.36 -63.03
CA PRO A 301 10.19 11.48 -62.12
C PRO A 301 11.30 11.07 -61.15
N ALA A 302 12.28 11.96 -60.95
CA ALA A 302 13.33 11.76 -59.97
C ALA A 302 12.67 11.53 -58.59
N LEU A 303 12.46 10.26 -58.25
CA LEU A 303 12.26 9.83 -56.89
C LEU A 303 13.60 10.14 -56.22
N ASP A 304 13.60 11.18 -55.40
CA ASP A 304 14.57 11.31 -54.33
C ASP A 304 14.44 10.05 -53.48
N THR A 305 15.18 9.01 -53.87
CA THR A 305 15.44 7.85 -53.04
C THR A 305 16.37 8.33 -51.95
N GLY A 306 15.81 9.11 -51.05
CA GLY A 306 16.42 9.49 -49.80
C GLY A 306 16.76 8.20 -49.08
N THR A 307 18.02 7.79 -49.23
CA THR A 307 18.72 6.79 -48.42
C THR A 307 18.95 7.34 -47.00
N GLY A 308 18.10 8.26 -46.55
CA GLY A 308 18.14 8.90 -45.26
C GLY A 308 17.55 7.98 -44.21
N LEU A 309 18.23 7.89 -43.09
CA LEU A 309 17.80 7.10 -41.96
C LEU A 309 16.49 7.69 -41.41
N TRP A 310 15.60 6.86 -40.87
CA TRP A 310 14.23 7.27 -40.49
C TRP A 310 14.15 8.45 -39.52
N TRP A 311 15.23 8.74 -38.78
CA TRP A 311 15.33 9.90 -37.88
C TRP A 311 15.72 11.21 -38.58
N GLU A 312 16.20 11.17 -39.83
CA GLU A 312 16.48 12.36 -40.63
C GLU A 312 15.19 12.95 -41.23
N THR A 313 14.17 12.11 -41.41
CA THR A 313 12.85 12.49 -41.92
C THR A 313 11.83 12.80 -40.82
N ASP A 314 12.11 12.50 -39.55
CA ASP A 314 11.27 12.89 -38.41
C ASP A 314 11.48 14.39 -38.06
N PRO A 315 10.42 15.23 -38.10
CA PRO A 315 10.51 16.67 -37.86
C PRO A 315 11.01 17.02 -36.44
N ARG A 316 11.02 16.08 -35.48
CA ARG A 316 11.58 16.29 -34.14
C ARG A 316 13.11 16.30 -34.12
N PHE A 317 13.76 15.70 -35.11
CA PHE A 317 15.22 15.47 -35.12
C PHE A 317 15.94 16.09 -36.33
N GLY A 318 15.24 16.36 -37.43
CA GLY A 318 15.84 16.76 -38.71
C GLY A 318 16.69 18.04 -38.71
N ASN A 319 16.51 18.95 -37.75
CA ASN A 319 17.30 20.19 -37.66
C ASN A 319 18.50 20.11 -36.71
N ARG A 320 18.72 18.98 -36.02
CA ARG A 320 19.72 18.92 -34.94
C ARG A 320 21.15 18.68 -35.42
N PHE A 321 21.32 18.20 -36.65
CA PHE A 321 22.62 17.75 -37.19
C PHE A 321 23.02 18.44 -38.50
N ARG A 322 22.38 19.57 -38.85
CA ARG A 322 22.85 20.35 -40.01
C ARG A 322 24.18 21.04 -39.67
N PRO A 323 25.23 20.88 -40.48
CA PRO A 323 26.44 21.68 -40.32
C PRO A 323 26.09 23.17 -40.50
N PRO A 324 26.73 24.08 -39.74
CA PRO A 324 26.52 25.52 -39.90
C PRO A 324 26.93 25.94 -41.32
N PRO A 325 26.24 26.93 -41.92
CA PRO A 325 26.61 27.43 -43.24
C PRO A 325 27.98 28.11 -43.19
N ASP A 326 28.82 27.81 -44.18
CA ASP A 326 30.14 28.43 -44.41
C ASP A 326 30.04 29.94 -44.70
#